data_AF-U6MWK6-F1
#
_entry.id   AF-U6MWK6-F1
#
_cell.length_a   1.000
_cell.length_b   1.000
_cell.length_c   1.000
_cell.angle_alpha   90.00
_cell.angle_beta   90.00
_cell.angle_gamma   90.00
#
_symmetry.space_group_name_H-M   'P 1'
#
loop_
_entity.id
_entity.type
_entity.pdbx_description
1 polymer ?
#
loop_
_entity_poly.entity_id
_entity_poly.type
_entity_poly.pdbx_seq_one_letter_code
_entity_poly.pdbx_strand_id
1 'polypeptide(L)'
;MLLCLSEPVEKARLLSASILFKFFCEAPAVDEALGEVLRALTARFGSEDIERVAHLPPVMRPDPEYKPLQLTPIEQSDEMRQSLFKLLQLVLHRSSDEAVLSHLDLAVGLLRAGAMDVCPEVKCLALEAVVEFCSRHQNMLLHFTEPLARSLLSCLVHQHSRIRMRALRALTLVISCGLYKYNGEIINMLAG
;
A
#
# COMPACT_ATOMS: atom_id res chain seq x y z
N MET A 1 19.93 -9.64 -4.35
CA MET A 1 18.97 -9.34 -5.43
C MET A 1 18.10 -8.12 -5.12
N LEU A 2 17.59 -7.94 -3.90
CA LEU A 2 16.78 -6.76 -3.54
C LEU A 2 17.50 -5.42 -3.76
N LEU A 3 18.82 -5.36 -3.53
CA LEU A 3 19.64 -4.18 -3.85
C LEU A 3 19.57 -3.79 -5.33
N CYS A 4 19.37 -4.76 -6.23
CA CYS A 4 19.30 -4.52 -7.66
C CYS A 4 18.01 -3.80 -8.09
N LEU A 5 17.02 -3.68 -7.19
CA LEU A 5 15.84 -2.83 -7.38
C LEU A 5 16.15 -1.33 -7.32
N SER A 6 17.38 -0.95 -6.94
CA SER A 6 17.85 0.42 -6.89
C SER A 6 18.93 0.74 -7.94
N GLU A 7 19.20 -0.18 -8.86
CA GLU A 7 20.16 0.06 -9.96
C GLU A 7 19.75 1.29 -10.78
N PRO A 8 20.70 2.09 -11.27
CA PRO A 8 20.39 3.25 -12.10
C PRO A 8 19.73 2.85 -13.42
N VAL A 9 20.10 1.69 -13.96
CA VAL A 9 19.57 1.17 -15.23
C VAL A 9 18.20 0.52 -15.01
N GLU A 10 17.15 1.11 -15.58
CA GLU A 10 15.77 0.62 -15.46
C GLU A 10 15.62 -0.84 -15.91
N LYS A 11 16.22 -1.22 -17.05
CA LYS A 11 16.18 -2.59 -17.55
C LYS A 11 16.77 -3.60 -16.54
N ALA A 12 17.80 -3.20 -15.79
CA ALA A 12 18.38 -4.04 -14.74
C ALA A 12 17.42 -4.17 -13.54
N ARG A 13 16.76 -3.06 -13.15
CA ARG A 13 15.72 -3.08 -12.11
C ARG A 13 14.54 -3.97 -12.49
N LEU A 14 14.01 -3.83 -13.71
CA LEU A 14 12.89 -4.64 -14.23
C LEU A 14 13.25 -6.13 -14.28
N LEU A 15 14.44 -6.47 -14.79
CA LEU A 15 14.93 -7.84 -14.79
C LEU A 15 15.02 -8.40 -13.36
N SER A 16 15.54 -7.60 -12.43
CA SER A 16 15.65 -7.98 -11.02
C SER A 16 14.27 -8.20 -10.38
N ALA A 17 13.31 -7.32 -10.64
CA ALA A 17 11.93 -7.48 -10.16
C ALA A 17 11.27 -8.74 -10.75
N SER A 18 11.49 -9.03 -12.04
CA SER A 18 10.98 -10.25 -12.68
C SER A 18 11.59 -11.53 -12.10
N ILE A 19 12.90 -11.53 -11.83
CA ILE A 19 13.58 -12.65 -11.19
C ILE A 19 13.06 -12.86 -9.77
N LEU A 20 12.94 -11.78 -8.99
CA LEU A 20 12.38 -11.83 -7.63
C LEU A 20 10.94 -12.37 -7.63
N PHE A 21 10.10 -11.89 -8.54
CA PHE A 21 8.72 -12.37 -8.67
C PHE A 21 8.69 -13.89 -8.94
N LYS A 22 9.46 -14.36 -9.93
CA LYS A 22 9.54 -15.81 -10.25
C LYS A 22 10.11 -16.61 -9.09
N PHE A 23 11.11 -16.09 -8.39
CA PHE A 23 11.68 -16.74 -7.21
C PHE A 23 10.62 -16.90 -6.11
N PHE A 24 9.89 -15.83 -5.79
CA PHE A 24 8.83 -15.88 -4.79
C PHE A 24 7.57 -16.62 -5.24
N CYS A 25 7.40 -16.97 -6.52
CA CYS A 25 6.38 -17.92 -6.94
C CYS A 25 6.68 -19.35 -6.45
N GLU A 26 7.95 -19.72 -6.37
CA GLU A 26 8.37 -21.10 -6.08
C GLU A 26 9.02 -21.27 -4.70
N ALA A 27 9.38 -20.15 -4.04
CA ALA A 27 10.05 -20.19 -2.75
C ALA A 27 9.19 -20.91 -1.68
N PRO A 28 9.76 -21.84 -0.90
CA PRO A 28 9.01 -22.56 0.15
C PRO A 28 8.80 -21.71 1.41
N ALA A 29 9.68 -20.76 1.70
CA ALA A 29 9.66 -19.94 2.91
C ALA A 29 9.68 -18.44 2.55
N VAL A 30 8.52 -17.88 2.21
CA VAL A 30 8.39 -16.44 1.87
C VAL A 30 8.49 -15.56 3.13
N ASP A 31 8.02 -16.07 4.27
CA ASP A 31 7.96 -15.35 5.55
C ASP A 31 9.32 -14.80 6.01
N GLU A 32 10.38 -15.60 5.87
CA GLU A 32 11.75 -15.21 6.27
C GLU A 32 12.27 -14.00 5.50
N ALA A 33 11.83 -13.83 4.25
CA ALA A 33 12.24 -12.73 3.39
C ALA A 33 11.26 -11.55 3.42
N LEU A 34 10.05 -11.72 3.98
CA LEU A 34 8.97 -10.74 3.88
C LEU A 34 9.41 -9.35 4.36
N GLY A 35 10.00 -9.27 5.55
CA GLY A 35 10.43 -8.00 6.13
C GLY A 35 11.48 -7.27 5.26
N GLU A 36 12.42 -7.99 4.65
CA GLU A 36 13.42 -7.38 3.77
C GLU A 36 12.80 -6.90 2.46
N VAL A 37 11.90 -7.70 1.88
CA VAL A 37 11.17 -7.31 0.67
C VAL A 37 10.35 -6.05 0.93
N LEU A 38 9.55 -6.03 2.00
CA LEU A 38 8.71 -4.88 2.33
C LEU A 38 9.54 -3.61 2.54
N ARG A 39 10.67 -3.67 3.26
CA ARG A 39 11.57 -2.51 3.42
C ARG A 39 12.16 -2.04 2.09
N ALA A 40 12.59 -2.97 1.24
CA ALA A 40 13.10 -2.62 -0.09
C ALA A 40 12.03 -1.91 -0.93
N LEU A 41 10.78 -2.39 -0.90
CA LEU A 41 9.66 -1.77 -1.59
C LEU A 41 9.28 -0.41 -0.99
N THR A 42 9.29 -0.29 0.34
CA THR A 42 8.98 0.95 1.06
C THR A 42 9.89 2.10 0.60
N ALA A 43 11.18 1.84 0.43
CA ALA A 43 12.13 2.82 -0.12
C ALA A 43 11.82 3.20 -1.59
N ARG A 44 11.27 2.29 -2.40
CA ARG A 44 10.93 2.56 -3.81
C ARG A 44 9.60 3.30 -3.99
N PHE A 45 8.66 3.10 -3.07
CA PHE A 45 7.36 3.79 -3.06
C PHE A 45 7.33 5.05 -2.21
N GLY A 46 8.33 5.27 -1.35
CA GLY A 46 8.35 6.40 -0.43
C GLY A 46 7.25 6.33 0.63
N SER A 47 6.93 5.13 1.10
CA SER A 47 5.79 4.88 2.00
C SER A 47 6.10 5.01 3.49
N GLU A 48 7.32 5.41 3.86
CA GLU A 48 7.77 5.51 5.26
C GLU A 48 7.03 6.59 6.05
N ASP A 49 6.79 7.75 5.42
CA ASP A 49 6.16 8.91 6.07
C ASP A 49 5.27 9.66 5.07
N ILE A 50 4.17 9.00 4.66
CA ILE A 50 3.17 9.54 3.72
C ILE A 50 2.64 10.90 4.18
N GLU A 51 2.39 11.01 5.49
CA GLU A 51 1.84 12.22 6.11
C GLU A 51 2.90 13.30 6.36
N ARG A 52 4.19 12.95 6.26
CA ARG A 52 5.33 13.84 6.54
C ARG A 52 5.33 14.39 7.96
N VAL A 53 4.86 13.60 8.93
CA VAL A 53 4.77 14.01 10.35
C VAL A 53 5.52 13.06 11.28
N ALA A 54 6.22 12.05 10.74
CA ALA A 54 6.97 11.10 11.57
C ALA A 54 8.09 11.80 12.38
N HIS A 55 8.63 12.91 11.86
CA HIS A 55 9.62 13.75 12.54
C HIS A 55 9.05 14.58 13.71
N LEU A 56 7.73 14.64 13.88
CA LEU A 56 7.07 15.41 14.94
C LEU A 56 6.68 14.52 16.13
N PRO A 57 6.90 14.99 17.38
CA PRO A 57 6.32 14.36 18.57
C PRO A 57 4.79 14.26 18.46
N PRO A 58 4.14 13.21 19.02
CA PRO A 58 2.69 13.01 18.87
C PRO A 58 1.83 14.22 19.23
N VAL A 59 2.19 14.97 20.27
CA VAL A 59 1.48 16.18 20.73
C VAL A 59 1.61 17.37 19.77
N MET A 60 2.61 17.35 18.88
CA MET A 60 2.90 18.40 17.90
C MET A 60 2.44 18.02 16.49
N ARG A 61 1.95 16.79 16.29
CA ARG A 61 1.40 16.38 15.00
C ARG A 61 0.11 17.19 14.78
N PRO A 62 -0.02 17.87 13.63
CA PRO A 62 -1.26 18.55 13.32
C PRO A 62 -2.41 17.55 13.29
N ASP A 63 -3.62 18.01 13.57
CA ASP A 63 -4.80 17.25 13.19
C ASP A 63 -4.69 16.92 11.69
N PRO A 64 -5.10 15.72 11.24
CA PRO A 64 -4.93 15.35 9.86
C PRO A 64 -5.79 16.27 8.96
N GLU A 65 -5.18 17.33 8.45
CA GLU A 65 -5.72 18.16 7.38
C GLU A 65 -5.81 17.32 6.10
N TYR A 66 -6.78 17.61 5.24
CA TYR A 66 -6.91 16.94 3.95
C TYR A 66 -5.66 17.16 3.06
N LYS A 67 -4.73 16.20 3.06
CA LYS A 67 -3.55 16.09 2.17
C LYS A 67 -3.19 14.59 2.01
N PRO A 68 -2.28 14.22 1.09
CA PRO A 68 -2.26 14.44 -0.36
C PRO A 68 -3.28 13.56 -1.11
N LEU A 69 -3.77 14.01 -2.28
CA LEU A 69 -4.58 13.15 -3.16
C LEU A 69 -3.73 12.11 -3.92
N GLN A 70 -2.46 12.43 -4.14
CA GLN A 70 -1.50 11.60 -4.86
C GLN A 70 -0.09 11.80 -4.29
N LEU A 71 0.72 10.75 -4.31
CA LEU A 71 2.14 10.83 -3.97
C LEU A 71 2.98 11.15 -5.21
N THR A 72 4.03 11.95 -5.03
CA THR A 72 5.09 12.07 -6.03
C THR A 72 5.90 10.77 -6.04
N PRO A 73 5.96 10.03 -7.16
CA PRO A 73 6.69 8.78 -7.20
C PRO A 73 8.19 8.97 -6.95
N ILE A 74 8.81 8.06 -6.20
CA ILE A 74 10.27 7.94 -6.11
C ILE A 74 10.79 7.15 -7.31
N GLU A 75 10.26 5.94 -7.54
CA GLU A 75 10.46 5.22 -8.81
C GLU A 75 9.67 5.91 -9.93
N GLN A 76 10.37 6.48 -10.91
CA GLN A 76 9.75 7.24 -12.00
C GLN A 76 9.07 6.34 -13.04
N SER A 77 9.58 5.12 -13.24
CA SER A 77 9.02 4.21 -14.25
C SER A 77 7.70 3.59 -13.77
N ASP A 78 6.61 3.89 -14.48
CA ASP A 78 5.29 3.30 -14.25
C ASP A 78 5.34 1.76 -14.38
N GLU A 79 6.08 1.24 -15.37
CA GLU A 79 6.26 -0.19 -15.57
C GLU A 79 6.96 -0.85 -14.37
N MET A 80 7.98 -0.17 -13.84
CA MET A 80 8.70 -0.64 -12.67
C MET A 80 7.81 -0.60 -11.42
N ARG A 81 7.05 0.49 -11.20
CA ARG A 81 6.11 0.56 -10.06
C ARG A 81 5.05 -0.54 -10.14
N GLN A 82 4.50 -0.80 -11.32
CA GLN A 82 3.57 -1.92 -11.52
C GLN A 82 4.22 -3.27 -11.20
N SER A 83 5.45 -3.49 -11.65
CA SER A 83 6.19 -4.74 -11.40
C SER A 83 6.49 -4.94 -9.91
N LEU A 84 6.90 -3.88 -9.21
CA LEU A 84 7.14 -3.88 -7.77
C LEU A 84 5.85 -4.10 -6.97
N PHE A 85 4.73 -3.54 -7.41
CA PHE A 85 3.45 -3.72 -6.73
C PHE A 85 2.90 -5.14 -6.92
N LYS A 86 3.10 -5.76 -8.09
CA LYS A 86 2.81 -7.19 -8.28
C LYS A 86 3.66 -8.07 -7.37
N LEU A 87 4.94 -7.73 -7.19
CA LEU A 87 5.81 -8.41 -6.24
C LEU A 87 5.29 -8.27 -4.81
N LEU A 88 4.84 -7.07 -4.39
CA LEU A 88 4.19 -6.85 -3.11
C LEU A 88 2.99 -7.77 -2.89
N GLN A 89 2.06 -7.80 -3.85
CA GLN A 89 0.87 -8.65 -3.77
C GLN A 89 1.24 -10.12 -3.63
N LEU A 90 2.22 -10.59 -4.42
CA LEU A 90 2.69 -11.97 -4.36
C LEU A 90 3.23 -12.32 -2.97
N VAL A 91 4.13 -11.50 -2.41
CA VAL A 91 4.74 -11.83 -1.11
C VAL A 91 3.73 -11.74 0.03
N LEU A 92 2.82 -10.77 0.02
CA LEU A 92 1.75 -10.69 1.03
C LEU A 92 0.79 -11.88 0.92
N HIS A 93 0.41 -12.27 -0.30
CA HIS A 93 -0.49 -13.41 -0.53
C HIS A 93 0.12 -14.72 -0.02
N ARG A 94 1.42 -14.92 -0.27
CA ARG A 94 2.12 -16.16 0.09
C ARG A 94 2.62 -16.23 1.52
N SER A 95 2.60 -15.11 2.25
CA SER A 95 3.04 -15.08 3.63
C SER A 95 1.98 -15.53 4.62
N SER A 96 2.42 -16.04 5.78
CA SER A 96 1.53 -16.33 6.90
C SER A 96 1.02 -15.06 7.56
N ASP A 97 -0.13 -15.17 8.25
CA ASP A 97 -0.73 -14.04 8.95
C ASP A 97 0.17 -13.52 10.09
N GLU A 98 0.95 -14.41 10.72
CA GLU A 98 1.92 -14.06 11.78
C GLU A 98 3.11 -13.26 11.23
N ALA A 99 3.64 -13.64 10.06
CA ALA A 99 4.69 -12.89 9.39
C ALA A 99 4.20 -11.51 8.96
N VAL A 100 2.98 -11.42 8.41
CA VAL A 100 2.35 -10.15 8.03
C VAL A 100 2.10 -9.26 9.25
N LEU A 101 1.64 -9.82 10.38
CA LEU A 101 1.42 -9.08 11.62
C LEU A 101 2.70 -8.38 12.10
N SER A 102 3.84 -9.06 11.98
CA SER A 102 5.16 -8.53 12.37
C SER A 102 5.63 -7.36 11.48
N HIS A 103 4.98 -7.15 10.34
CA HIS A 103 5.34 -6.12 9.35
C HIS A 103 4.13 -5.29 8.89
N LEU A 104 3.09 -5.20 9.72
CA LEU A 104 1.81 -4.63 9.35
C LEU A 104 1.91 -3.17 8.92
N ASP A 105 2.72 -2.36 9.63
CA ASP A 105 2.95 -0.96 9.28
C ASP A 105 3.53 -0.80 7.86
N LEU A 106 4.52 -1.63 7.50
CA LEU A 106 5.13 -1.60 6.17
C LEU A 106 4.15 -2.02 5.09
N ALA A 107 3.40 -3.10 5.33
CA ALA A 107 2.40 -3.60 4.40
C ALA A 107 1.30 -2.55 4.15
N VAL A 108 0.72 -1.98 5.22
CA VAL A 108 -0.29 -0.94 5.11
C VAL A 108 0.26 0.32 4.45
N GLY A 109 1.47 0.76 4.82
CA GLY A 109 2.12 1.91 4.18
C GLY A 109 2.26 1.74 2.67
N LEU A 110 2.66 0.56 2.21
CA LEU A 110 2.78 0.25 0.79
C LEU A 110 1.42 0.22 0.06
N LEU A 111 0.39 -0.37 0.68
CA LEU A 111 -0.97 -0.36 0.13
C LEU A 111 -1.51 1.06 -0.03
N ARG A 112 -1.29 1.91 0.98
CA ARG A 112 -1.62 3.33 0.96
C ARG A 112 -0.88 4.06 -0.17
N ALA A 113 0.43 3.85 -0.29
CA ALA A 113 1.23 4.47 -1.34
C ALA A 113 0.76 4.08 -2.75
N GLY A 114 0.45 2.79 -2.97
CA GLY A 114 -0.10 2.33 -4.25
C GLY A 114 -1.47 2.92 -4.58
N ALA A 115 -2.36 3.06 -3.59
CA ALA A 115 -3.65 3.70 -3.78
C ALA A 115 -3.51 5.18 -4.17
N MET A 116 -2.43 5.83 -3.73
CA MET A 116 -2.10 7.22 -4.01
C MET A 116 -1.16 7.41 -5.22
N ASP A 117 -0.83 6.34 -5.96
CA ASP A 117 0.03 6.43 -7.15
C ASP A 117 -0.60 7.32 -8.24
N VAL A 118 0.23 7.91 -9.10
CA VAL A 118 -0.21 8.68 -10.27
C VAL A 118 -0.64 7.78 -11.43
N CYS A 119 -0.11 6.57 -11.50
CA CYS A 119 -0.40 5.57 -12.54
C CYS A 119 -1.72 4.85 -12.24
N PRO A 120 -2.73 4.92 -13.13
CA PRO A 120 -4.02 4.25 -12.96
C PRO A 120 -3.93 2.73 -12.77
N GLU A 121 -2.96 2.09 -13.42
CA GLU A 121 -2.72 0.65 -13.34
C GLU A 121 -2.22 0.25 -11.95
N VAL A 122 -1.29 1.02 -11.37
CA VAL A 122 -0.81 0.81 -9.99
C VAL A 122 -1.96 1.02 -8.99
N LYS A 123 -2.77 2.06 -9.16
CA LYS A 123 -3.99 2.26 -8.34
C LYS A 123 -4.90 1.04 -8.41
N CYS A 124 -5.13 0.47 -9.60
CA CYS A 124 -5.99 -0.70 -9.74
C CYS A 124 -5.45 -1.91 -8.97
N LEU A 125 -4.15 -2.18 -9.06
CA LEU A 125 -3.49 -3.25 -8.32
C LEU A 125 -3.57 -3.01 -6.80
N ALA A 126 -3.35 -1.77 -6.37
CA ALA A 126 -3.44 -1.39 -4.96
C ALA A 126 -4.83 -1.54 -4.38
N LEU A 127 -5.87 -1.09 -5.09
CA LEU A 127 -7.25 -1.23 -4.65
C LEU A 127 -7.66 -2.70 -4.52
N GLU A 128 -7.21 -3.55 -5.45
CA GLU A 128 -7.44 -4.99 -5.38
C GLU A 128 -6.68 -5.63 -4.21
N ALA A 129 -5.42 -5.24 -4.00
CA ALA A 129 -4.62 -5.68 -2.85
C ALA A 129 -5.25 -5.25 -1.51
N VAL A 130 -5.80 -4.04 -1.40
CA VAL A 130 -6.50 -3.57 -0.19
C VAL A 130 -7.73 -4.43 0.08
N VAL A 131 -8.52 -4.75 -0.95
CA VAL A 131 -9.70 -5.64 -0.83
C VAL A 131 -9.29 -7.01 -0.29
N GLU A 132 -8.27 -7.62 -0.87
CA GLU A 132 -7.77 -8.93 -0.46
C GLU A 132 -7.21 -8.90 0.97
N PHE A 133 -6.36 -7.91 1.25
CA PHE A 133 -5.70 -7.73 2.54
C PHE A 133 -6.70 -7.52 3.68
N CYS A 134 -7.70 -6.65 3.46
CA CYS A 134 -8.76 -6.42 4.43
C CYS A 134 -9.62 -7.67 4.63
N SER A 135 -9.92 -8.42 3.56
CA SER A 135 -10.72 -9.64 3.66
C SER A 135 -10.03 -10.73 4.50
N ARG A 136 -8.69 -10.82 4.39
CA ARG A 136 -7.88 -11.82 5.08
C ARG A 136 -7.54 -11.43 6.52
N HIS A 137 -7.25 -10.15 6.79
CA HIS A 137 -6.65 -9.70 8.06
C HIS A 137 -7.56 -8.77 8.88
N GLN A 138 -8.89 -8.89 8.78
CA GLN A 138 -9.86 -7.97 9.38
C GLN A 138 -9.53 -7.55 10.82
N ASN A 139 -9.27 -8.53 11.70
CA ASN A 139 -9.05 -8.30 13.13
C ASN A 139 -7.72 -7.58 13.45
N MET A 140 -6.78 -7.52 12.50
CA MET A 140 -5.46 -6.91 12.68
C MET A 140 -5.46 -5.42 12.28
N LEU A 141 -6.47 -4.96 11.56
CA LEU A 141 -6.46 -3.65 10.90
C LEU A 141 -7.17 -2.54 11.69
N LEU A 142 -7.59 -2.80 12.92
CA LEU A 142 -8.44 -1.90 13.72
C LEU A 142 -7.91 -0.46 13.80
N HIS A 143 -6.58 -0.28 13.88
CA HIS A 143 -5.92 1.02 13.98
C HIS A 143 -5.42 1.59 12.63
N PHE A 144 -5.62 0.85 11.54
CA PHE A 144 -5.14 1.20 10.21
C PHE A 144 -6.25 1.65 9.26
N THR A 145 -7.52 1.51 9.68
CA THR A 145 -8.67 1.78 8.81
C THR A 145 -8.79 3.24 8.42
N GLU A 146 -8.59 4.18 9.35
CA GLU A 146 -8.63 5.61 9.07
C GLU A 146 -7.50 6.03 8.08
N PRO A 147 -6.21 5.69 8.32
CA PRO A 147 -5.14 5.96 7.35
C PRO A 147 -5.34 5.32 5.97
N LEU A 148 -5.86 4.08 5.92
CA LEU A 148 -6.19 3.41 4.67
C LEU A 148 -7.31 4.14 3.93
N ALA A 149 -8.41 4.46 4.62
CA ALA A 149 -9.54 5.16 4.04
C ALA A 149 -9.14 6.50 3.44
N ARG A 150 -8.32 7.30 4.15
CA ARG A 150 -7.77 8.57 3.63
C ARG A 150 -7.08 8.40 2.28
N SER A 151 -6.22 7.41 2.15
CA SER A 151 -5.49 7.12 0.91
C SER A 151 -6.40 6.66 -0.24
N LEU A 152 -7.64 6.23 0.04
CA LEU A 152 -8.62 5.82 -0.97
C LEU A 152 -9.48 6.97 -1.49
N LEU A 153 -9.58 8.09 -0.76
CA LEU A 153 -10.54 9.17 -1.07
C LEU A 153 -10.31 9.77 -2.47
N SER A 154 -9.05 9.94 -2.87
CA SER A 154 -8.74 10.47 -4.22
C SER A 154 -9.18 9.53 -5.35
N CYS A 155 -9.29 8.23 -5.07
CA CYS A 155 -9.76 7.25 -6.04
C CYS A 155 -11.29 7.32 -6.24
N LEU A 156 -12.05 7.85 -5.27
CA LEU A 156 -13.51 8.03 -5.39
C LEU A 156 -13.90 9.12 -6.39
N VAL A 157 -13.02 10.11 -6.59
CA VAL A 157 -13.22 11.21 -7.54
C VAL A 157 -12.43 11.04 -8.84
N HIS A 158 -11.80 9.88 -9.04
CA HIS A 158 -10.98 9.61 -10.22
C HIS A 158 -11.79 9.65 -11.52
N GLN A 159 -11.21 10.11 -12.64
CA GLN A 159 -11.90 10.23 -13.93
C GLN A 159 -12.49 8.91 -14.47
N HIS A 160 -11.79 7.80 -14.27
CA HIS A 160 -12.24 6.47 -14.70
C HIS A 160 -13.17 5.81 -13.68
N SER A 161 -14.39 5.47 -14.10
CA SER A 161 -15.39 4.76 -13.29
C SER A 161 -14.85 3.46 -12.70
N ARG A 162 -14.03 2.73 -13.46
CA ARG A 162 -13.38 1.50 -13.01
C ARG A 162 -12.58 1.67 -11.71
N ILE A 163 -11.88 2.79 -11.56
CA ILE A 163 -11.12 3.10 -10.33
C ILE A 163 -12.07 3.47 -9.20
N ARG A 164 -13.08 4.31 -9.48
CA ARG A 164 -14.09 4.71 -8.48
C ARG A 164 -14.81 3.49 -7.88
N MET A 165 -15.24 2.55 -8.72
CA MET A 165 -15.93 1.33 -8.27
C MET A 165 -15.03 0.42 -7.42
N ARG A 166 -13.75 0.29 -7.79
CA ARG A 166 -12.78 -0.46 -6.97
C ARG A 166 -12.50 0.22 -5.64
N ALA A 167 -12.39 1.55 -5.64
CA ALA A 167 -12.20 2.34 -4.43
C ALA A 167 -13.38 2.23 -3.47
N LEU A 168 -14.62 2.30 -3.98
CA LEU A 168 -15.82 2.05 -3.18
C LEU A 168 -15.80 0.66 -2.55
N ARG A 169 -15.47 -0.38 -3.32
CA ARG A 169 -15.36 -1.74 -2.80
C ARG A 169 -14.27 -1.88 -1.72
N ALA A 170 -13.09 -1.31 -1.96
CA ALA A 170 -11.99 -1.29 -1.00
C ALA A 170 -12.41 -0.58 0.29
N LEU A 171 -13.04 0.60 0.18
CA LEU A 171 -13.48 1.39 1.31
C LEU A 171 -14.53 0.67 2.16
N THR A 172 -15.48 -0.03 1.55
CA THR A 172 -16.45 -0.86 2.29
C THR A 172 -15.75 -1.89 3.17
N LEU A 173 -14.71 -2.56 2.65
CA LEU A 173 -13.96 -3.55 3.42
C LEU A 173 -13.09 -2.91 4.51
N VAL A 174 -12.50 -1.74 4.24
CA VAL A 174 -11.78 -0.97 5.25
C VAL A 174 -12.70 -0.60 6.42
N ILE A 175 -13.91 -0.10 6.13
CA ILE A 175 -14.91 0.23 7.16
C ILE A 175 -15.34 -1.02 7.94
N SER A 176 -15.48 -2.18 7.28
CA SER A 176 -15.83 -3.42 7.99
C SER A 176 -14.73 -3.95 8.91
N CYS A 177 -13.48 -3.53 8.72
CA CYS A 177 -12.37 -3.87 9.62
C CYS A 177 -12.29 -2.95 10.85
N GLY A 178 -12.96 -1.79 10.82
CA GLY A 178 -12.73 -0.70 11.78
C GLY A 178 -13.63 -0.76 13.02
N LEU A 179 -13.12 -0.23 14.13
CA LEU A 179 -13.98 0.11 15.28
C LEU A 179 -14.88 1.31 14.94
N TYR A 180 -16.01 1.41 15.63
CA TYR A 180 -16.99 2.48 15.45
C TYR A 180 -16.38 3.90 15.46
N LYS A 181 -15.41 4.16 16.34
CA LYS A 181 -14.71 5.45 16.44
C LYS A 181 -14.05 5.85 15.11
N TYR A 182 -13.24 4.98 14.53
CA TYR A 182 -12.55 5.24 13.27
C TYR A 182 -13.52 5.32 12.10
N ASN A 183 -14.59 4.52 12.11
CA ASN A 183 -15.63 4.61 11.09
C ASN A 183 -16.34 5.97 11.11
N GLY A 184 -16.57 6.56 12.29
CA GLY A 184 -17.12 7.91 12.40
C GLY A 184 -16.25 8.96 11.71
N GLU A 185 -14.93 8.90 11.91
CA GLU A 185 -13.96 9.78 11.24
C GLU A 185 -14.00 9.58 9.71
N ILE A 186 -14.08 8.32 9.24
CA ILE A 186 -14.18 7.99 7.82
C ILE A 186 -15.46 8.55 7.19
N ILE A 187 -16.60 8.39 7.85
CA ILE A 187 -17.87 8.92 7.36
C ILE A 187 -17.85 10.46 7.32
N ASN A 188 -17.27 11.11 8.33
CA ASN A 188 -17.11 12.56 8.32
C ASN A 188 -16.25 13.03 7.14
N MET A 189 -15.16 12.32 6.82
CA MET A 189 -14.36 12.62 5.63
C MET A 189 -15.18 12.52 4.34
N LEU A 190 -16.05 11.51 4.21
CA LEU A 190 -16.90 11.34 3.03
C LEU A 190 -18.01 12.39 2.90
N ALA A 191 -18.49 12.93 4.03
CA ALA A 191 -19.57 13.91 4.05
C ALA A 191 -19.13 15.30 3.54
N GLY A 192 -17.84 15.63 3.68
CA GLY A 192 -17.27 16.93 3.31
C GLY A 192 -17.31 17.93 4.44
#